data_AF-A0A8S0R7U6-F1
#
_entry.id   AF-A0A8S0R7U6-F1
#
_cell.length_a   1.000
_cell.length_b   1.000
_cell.length_c   1.000
_cell.angle_alpha   90.00
_cell.angle_beta   90.00
_cell.angle_gamma   90.00
#
_symmetry.space_group_name_H-M   'P 1'
#
loop_
_entity.id
_entity.type
_entity.pdbx_description
1 polymer ?
#
loop_
_entity_poly.entity_id
_entity_poly.type
_entity_poly.pdbx_seq_one_letter_code
_entity_poly.pdbx_strand_id
1 'polypeptide(L)'
;MCLKRKRDCDSVSSASSYPVKSLKVSSNELVFRRNAVRAWGNQSLRVADLDVFELMEKEKLRQYKGIELIASENFVCKAVMEALGSHLTNKYSEGMPRTRYYGGNQYIDEMRYSVPYSCTSANFAVYTGLLLLGDLIMGLDTPSGGNTSHSYYLPNGRKVSGASIFFENLSYKVNPQSRYIDYDKLEERAVDFHPKILIYGGSSYPREWDYARFR
;
A
#
# COMPACT_ATOMS: atom_id res chain seq x y z
N MET A 1 -10.01 7.08 10.73
CA MET A 1 -10.96 8.13 11.17
C MET A 1 -10.46 9.46 10.63
N CYS A 2 -11.14 10.02 9.62
CA CYS A 2 -10.78 11.32 9.06
C CYS A 2 -11.71 12.35 9.73
N LEU A 3 -11.17 13.17 10.63
CA LEU A 3 -11.94 14.24 11.26
C LEU A 3 -12.30 15.29 10.21
N LYS A 4 -13.48 15.14 9.59
CA LYS A 4 -14.09 16.18 8.77
C LYS A 4 -14.41 17.36 9.69
N ARG A 5 -13.73 18.48 9.46
CA ARG A 5 -14.00 19.78 10.07
C ARG A 5 -15.49 20.14 9.86
N LYS A 6 -16.27 20.33 10.93
CA LYS A 6 -17.54 21.04 10.85
C LYS A 6 -17.22 22.47 10.41
N ARG A 7 -17.75 22.89 9.26
CA ARG A 7 -17.83 24.30 8.91
C ARG A 7 -19.07 24.83 9.60
N ASP A 8 -18.93 25.83 10.45
CA ASP A 8 -20.06 26.60 10.94
C ASP A 8 -20.61 27.40 9.75
N CYS A 9 -21.69 26.88 9.17
CA CYS A 9 -22.45 27.54 8.13
C CYS A 9 -23.77 27.99 8.75
N ASP A 10 -23.81 29.21 9.28
CA ASP A 10 -25.07 29.90 9.50
C ASP A 10 -25.61 30.32 8.13
N SER A 11 -26.51 29.50 7.60
CA SER A 11 -27.25 29.77 6.37
C SER A 11 -28.39 30.76 6.66
N VAL A 12 -28.23 32.00 6.22
CA VAL A 12 -29.38 32.87 5.90
C VAL A 12 -29.32 33.21 4.41
N SER A 13 -30.28 32.66 3.68
CA SER A 13 -30.52 32.92 2.26
C SER A 13 -31.02 34.35 2.04
N SER A 14 -30.33 35.12 1.21
CA SER A 14 -31.00 36.11 0.34
C SER A 14 -30.12 36.38 -0.88
N ALA A 15 -30.72 36.21 -2.06
CA ALA A 15 -30.12 36.58 -3.32
C ALA A 15 -30.00 38.10 -3.39
N SER A 16 -28.77 38.61 -3.46
CA SER A 16 -28.48 40.01 -3.72
C SER A 16 -27.15 40.10 -4.46
N SER A 17 -27.14 40.88 -5.54
CA SER A 17 -25.97 41.20 -6.34
C SER A 17 -24.92 41.91 -5.50
N TYR A 18 -23.82 41.23 -5.16
CA TYR A 18 -22.71 41.84 -4.41
C TYR A 18 -21.54 42.19 -5.33
N PRO A 19 -20.96 43.41 -5.21
CA PRO A 19 -19.69 43.72 -5.84
C PRO A 19 -18.60 42.85 -5.20
N VAL A 20 -17.62 42.39 -5.99
CA VAL A 20 -16.45 41.67 -5.48
C VAL A 20 -15.67 42.63 -4.58
N LYS A 21 -15.98 42.62 -3.27
CA LYS A 21 -15.20 43.32 -2.26
C LYS A 21 -13.87 42.57 -2.13
N SER A 22 -12.81 43.17 -2.66
CA SER A 22 -11.45 42.88 -2.20
C SER A 22 -11.40 43.21 -0.70
N LEU A 23 -11.58 42.18 0.13
CA LEU A 23 -11.38 42.29 1.57
C LEU A 23 -9.88 42.54 1.78
N LYS A 24 -9.52 43.80 2.06
CA LYS A 24 -8.18 44.15 2.54
C LYS A 24 -7.98 43.50 3.91
N VAL A 25 -7.45 42.29 3.92
CA VAL A 25 -7.02 41.62 5.16
C VAL A 25 -5.94 42.47 5.80
N SER A 26 -6.12 42.84 7.06
CA SER A 26 -5.16 43.64 7.81
C SER A 26 -3.82 42.89 7.94
N SER A 27 -2.70 43.61 7.84
CA SER A 27 -1.35 43.05 8.04
C SER A 27 -1.23 42.31 9.37
N ASN A 28 -1.90 42.80 10.42
CA ASN A 28 -1.92 42.17 11.75
C ASN A 28 -2.68 40.83 11.76
N GLU A 29 -3.75 40.72 10.97
CA GLU A 29 -4.51 39.46 10.86
C GLU A 29 -3.71 38.39 10.09
N LEU A 30 -2.98 38.79 9.04
CA LEU A 30 -2.08 37.88 8.32
C LEU A 30 -0.95 37.36 9.21
N VAL A 31 -0.36 38.22 10.03
CA VAL A 31 0.69 37.84 11.00
C VAL A 31 0.13 36.86 12.04
N PHE A 32 -1.06 37.13 12.58
CA PHE A 32 -1.73 36.22 13.50
C PHE A 32 -1.98 34.84 12.88
N ARG A 33 -2.54 34.78 11.67
CA ARG A 33 -2.80 33.53 10.96
C ARG A 33 -1.51 32.76 10.67
N ARG A 34 -0.44 33.46 10.28
CA ARG A 34 0.89 32.85 10.07
C ARG A 34 1.43 32.23 11.36
N ASN A 35 1.31 32.96 12.47
CA ASN A 35 1.77 32.48 13.78
C ASN A 35 0.95 31.27 14.24
N ALA A 36 -0.37 31.27 14.03
CA ALA A 36 -1.23 30.14 14.36
C ALA A 36 -0.88 28.88 13.54
N VAL A 37 -0.63 29.01 12.23
CA VAL A 37 -0.21 27.88 11.38
C VAL A 37 1.15 27.33 11.82
N ARG A 38 2.11 28.20 12.13
CA ARG A 38 3.42 27.78 12.65
C ARG A 38 3.33 27.10 14.00
N ALA A 39 2.47 27.62 14.87
CA ALA A 39 2.25 27.06 16.20
C ALA A 39 1.70 25.64 16.11
N TRP A 40 0.73 25.38 15.22
CA TRP A 40 0.18 24.04 15.02
C TRP A 40 1.14 23.11 14.25
N GLY A 41 1.68 23.58 13.11
CA GLY A 41 2.45 22.73 12.19
C GLY A 41 3.82 22.27 12.71
N ASN A 42 4.36 22.91 13.74
CA ASN A 42 5.66 22.57 14.34
C ASN A 42 5.52 21.93 15.74
N GLN A 43 4.30 21.61 16.18
CA GLN A 43 4.13 20.87 17.43
C GLN A 43 4.72 19.46 17.29
N SER A 44 5.41 19.02 18.35
CA SER A 44 5.80 17.62 18.46
C SER A 44 4.56 16.75 18.68
N LEU A 45 4.63 15.49 18.27
CA LEU A 45 3.51 14.56 18.45
C LEU A 45 3.05 14.48 19.91
N ARG A 46 3.97 14.48 20.87
CA ARG A 46 3.65 14.47 22.31
C ARG A 46 2.73 15.61 22.76
N VAL A 47 2.83 16.77 22.12
CA VAL A 47 1.99 17.95 22.44
C VAL A 47 0.72 17.96 21.60
N ALA A 48 0.84 17.62 20.31
CA ALA A 48 -0.29 17.63 19.38
C ALA A 48 -1.32 16.52 19.66
N ASP A 49 -0.84 15.34 20.08
CA ASP A 49 -1.66 14.15 20.36
C ASP A 49 -0.93 13.24 21.37
N LEU A 50 -1.21 13.46 22.66
CA LEU A 50 -0.59 12.70 23.75
C LEU A 50 -0.99 11.21 23.71
N ASP A 51 -2.23 10.92 23.35
CA ASP A 51 -2.77 9.55 23.33
C ASP A 51 -2.02 8.69 22.30
N VAL A 52 -1.82 9.21 21.08
CA VAL A 52 -1.05 8.52 20.04
C VAL A 52 0.42 8.38 20.44
N PHE A 53 1.01 9.43 21.02
CA PHE A 53 2.40 9.37 21.49
C PHE A 53 2.60 8.25 22.53
N GLU A 54 1.70 8.14 23.52
CA GLU A 54 1.78 7.10 24.53
C GLU A 54 1.61 5.68 23.95
N LEU A 55 0.73 5.51 22.97
CA LEU A 55 0.59 4.24 22.25
C LEU A 55 1.86 3.86 21.48
N MET A 56 2.51 4.83 20.84
CA MET A 56 3.78 4.59 20.13
C MET A 56 4.91 4.18 21.09
N GLU A 57 5.04 4.82 22.26
CA GLU A 57 6.04 4.40 23.24
C GLU A 57 5.75 3.02 23.83
N LYS A 58 4.46 2.66 24.02
CA LYS A 58 4.06 1.30 24.41
C LYS A 58 4.45 0.26 23.36
N GLU A 59 4.20 0.53 22.07
CA GLU A 59 4.59 -0.38 20.98
C GLU A 59 6.10 -0.53 20.84
N LYS A 60 6.85 0.57 20.94
CA LYS A 60 8.32 0.54 20.96
C LYS A 60 8.85 -0.33 22.11
N LEU A 61 8.25 -0.22 23.30
CA LEU A 61 8.63 -1.03 24.44
C LEU A 61 8.29 -2.52 24.24
N ARG A 62 7.15 -2.82 23.58
CA ARG A 62 6.76 -4.18 23.20
C ARG A 62 7.82 -4.80 22.29
N GLN A 63 8.18 -4.11 21.22
CA GLN A 63 9.20 -4.57 20.26
C GLN A 63 10.57 -4.75 20.89
N TYR A 64 10.97 -3.85 21.80
CA TYR A 64 12.26 -3.93 22.48
C TYR A 64 12.36 -5.09 23.48
N LYS A 65 11.25 -5.43 24.14
CA LYS A 65 11.19 -6.51 25.15
C LYS A 65 10.81 -7.87 24.57
N GLY A 66 10.22 -7.89 23.39
CA GLY A 66 9.73 -9.09 22.72
C GLY A 66 10.82 -9.84 21.97
N ILE A 67 10.58 -11.13 21.74
CA ILE A 67 11.30 -11.92 20.74
C ILE A 67 10.35 -12.02 19.54
N GLU A 68 10.60 -11.22 18.51
CA GLU A 68 9.76 -11.15 17.32
C GLU A 68 10.14 -12.28 16.34
N LEU A 69 9.24 -13.25 16.16
CA LEU A 69 9.45 -14.45 15.32
C LEU A 69 8.56 -14.48 14.07
N ILE A 70 7.87 -13.38 13.77
CA ILE A 70 7.06 -13.26 12.55
C ILE A 70 8.00 -13.08 11.37
N ALA A 71 8.07 -14.09 10.49
CA ALA A 71 9.06 -14.16 9.39
C ALA A 71 9.02 -12.98 8.41
N SER A 72 7.88 -12.28 8.30
CA SER A 72 7.71 -11.13 7.41
C SER A 72 7.95 -9.77 8.07
N GLU A 73 8.16 -9.74 9.39
CA GLU A 73 8.46 -8.51 10.12
C GLU A 73 9.97 -8.29 10.21
N ASN A 74 10.36 -7.02 10.32
CA ASN A 74 11.76 -6.63 10.45
C ASN A 74 11.90 -5.23 11.07
N PHE A 75 13.07 -4.92 11.59
CA PHE A 75 13.40 -3.60 12.12
C PHE A 75 14.18 -2.79 11.08
N VAL A 76 13.58 -1.68 10.65
CA VAL A 76 14.24 -0.76 9.72
C VAL A 76 15.27 0.12 10.45
N CYS A 77 16.26 0.62 9.71
CA CYS A 77 17.26 1.52 10.28
C CYS A 77 16.71 2.94 10.49
N LYS A 78 17.38 3.72 11.34
CA LYS A 78 17.00 5.11 11.64
C LYS A 78 16.92 5.99 10.39
N ALA A 79 17.86 5.82 9.46
CA ALA A 79 17.87 6.57 8.20
C ALA A 79 16.59 6.37 7.36
N VAL A 80 16.05 5.14 7.35
CA VAL A 80 14.77 4.85 6.67
C VAL A 80 13.61 5.57 7.36
N MET A 81 13.56 5.55 8.70
CA MET A 81 12.51 6.27 9.45
C MET A 81 12.59 7.79 9.24
N GLU A 82 13.80 8.35 9.23
CA GLU A 82 14.02 9.79 8.97
C GLU A 82 13.55 10.19 7.56
N ALA A 83 13.86 9.38 6.54
CA ALA A 83 13.39 9.62 5.18
C ALA A 83 11.85 9.52 5.07
N LEU A 84 11.25 8.51 5.68
CA LEU A 84 9.80 8.27 5.65
C LEU A 84 8.99 9.38 6.33
N GLY A 85 9.50 9.92 7.45
CA GLY A 85 8.89 11.02 8.20
C GLY A 85 9.24 12.42 7.69
N SER A 86 9.83 12.53 6.50
CA SER A 86 10.35 13.79 5.98
C SER A 86 9.33 14.60 5.16
N HIS A 87 9.73 15.81 4.76
CA HIS A 87 8.98 16.70 3.88
C HIS A 87 8.64 16.12 2.49
N LEU A 88 9.15 14.94 2.12
CA LEU A 88 8.85 14.30 0.85
C LEU A 88 7.35 13.96 0.73
N THR A 89 6.68 13.72 1.85
CA THR A 89 5.22 13.48 1.92
C THR A 89 4.38 14.64 1.35
N ASN A 90 4.95 15.84 1.27
CA ASN A 90 4.24 17.03 0.79
C ASN A 90 4.13 17.09 -0.74
N LYS A 91 4.90 16.29 -1.49
CA LYS A 91 5.01 16.44 -2.94
C LYS A 91 4.09 15.50 -3.70
N TYR A 92 3.25 16.08 -4.56
CA TYR A 92 2.50 15.35 -5.57
C TYR A 92 3.37 15.15 -6.83
N SER A 93 3.62 13.90 -7.22
CA SER A 93 4.58 13.54 -8.27
C SER A 93 4.03 12.47 -9.24
N GLU A 94 2.78 12.60 -9.66
CA GLU A 94 2.16 11.69 -10.62
C GLU A 94 2.88 11.71 -11.99
N GLY A 95 2.95 10.55 -12.64
CA GLY A 95 3.72 10.31 -13.86
C GLY A 95 5.08 9.66 -13.57
N MET A 96 5.94 9.56 -14.57
CA MET A 96 7.29 9.01 -14.45
C MET A 96 8.33 10.13 -14.31
N PRO A 97 9.54 9.84 -13.80
CA PRO A 97 10.61 10.84 -13.77
C PRO A 97 10.81 11.49 -15.15
N ARG A 98 10.92 12.82 -15.19
CA ARG A 98 10.97 13.67 -16.41
C ARG A 98 9.69 13.76 -17.24
N THR A 99 8.64 13.00 -16.93
CA THR A 99 7.32 13.05 -17.59
C THR A 99 6.20 13.17 -16.54
N ARG A 100 6.39 14.08 -15.59
CA ARG A 100 5.42 14.36 -14.52
C ARG A 100 4.28 15.24 -15.02
N TYR A 101 3.08 15.01 -14.49
CA TYR A 101 1.92 15.88 -14.75
C TYR A 101 2.00 17.21 -13.99
N TYR A 102 2.82 17.29 -12.95
CA TYR A 102 2.94 18.46 -12.07
C TYR A 102 4.38 18.99 -12.04
N GLY A 103 4.52 20.31 -11.94
CA GLY A 103 5.81 20.99 -11.80
C GLY A 103 6.48 20.78 -10.43
N GLY A 104 7.72 21.26 -10.30
CA GLY A 104 8.49 21.29 -9.05
C GLY A 104 9.03 19.95 -8.57
N ASN A 105 9.22 18.99 -9.47
CA ASN A 105 9.69 17.63 -9.16
C ASN A 105 11.19 17.42 -9.38
N GLN A 106 12.00 18.48 -9.55
CA GLN A 106 13.42 18.32 -9.93
C GLN A 106 14.20 17.38 -8.99
N TYR A 107 14.02 17.51 -7.68
CA TYR A 107 14.69 16.65 -6.69
C TYR A 107 14.00 15.30 -6.48
N ILE A 108 12.69 15.20 -6.73
CA ILE A 108 11.98 13.92 -6.68
C ILE A 108 12.45 13.00 -7.80
N ASP A 109 12.69 13.57 -8.98
CA ASP A 109 13.12 12.82 -10.16
C ASP A 109 14.56 12.31 -10.04
N GLU A 110 15.43 13.01 -9.31
CA GLU A 110 16.79 12.52 -8.98
C GLU A 110 16.76 11.22 -8.17
N MET A 111 15.77 11.07 -7.29
CA MET A 111 15.61 9.85 -6.47
C MET A 111 14.95 8.69 -7.24
N ARG A 112 14.51 8.91 -8.49
CA ARG A 112 13.90 7.90 -9.38
C ARG A 112 12.73 7.12 -8.77
N TYR A 113 11.96 7.75 -7.88
CA TYR A 113 10.80 7.10 -7.26
C TYR A 113 9.63 6.98 -8.25
N SER A 114 9.25 5.72 -8.52
CA SER A 114 7.94 5.30 -9.01
C SER A 114 7.74 3.84 -8.61
N VAL A 115 7.22 3.62 -7.41
CA VAL A 115 7.07 2.26 -6.85
C VAL A 115 5.64 2.02 -6.38
N PRO A 116 5.13 0.79 -6.51
CA PRO A 116 3.86 0.40 -5.92
C PRO A 116 3.89 0.59 -4.39
N TYR A 117 2.75 0.95 -3.81
CA TYR A 117 2.63 1.27 -2.37
C TYR A 117 2.92 0.08 -1.44
N SER A 118 2.63 -1.13 -1.91
CA SER A 118 2.86 -2.39 -1.19
C SER A 118 2.90 -3.57 -2.16
N CYS A 119 3.35 -4.73 -1.68
CA CYS A 119 3.46 -5.95 -2.49
C CYS A 119 2.14 -6.35 -3.17
N THR A 120 1.01 -6.26 -2.47
CA THR A 120 -0.30 -6.59 -3.05
C THR A 120 -0.66 -5.64 -4.20
N SER A 121 -0.40 -4.34 -4.05
CA SER A 121 -0.63 -3.37 -5.13
C SER A 121 0.33 -3.58 -6.30
N ALA A 122 1.55 -4.04 -6.04
CA ALA A 122 2.54 -4.37 -7.07
C ALA A 122 2.06 -5.55 -7.92
N ASN A 123 1.67 -6.66 -7.26
CA ASN A 123 1.15 -7.85 -7.94
C ASN A 123 -0.10 -7.52 -8.75
N PHE A 124 -1.02 -6.75 -8.17
CA PHE A 124 -2.23 -6.36 -8.87
C PHE A 124 -1.94 -5.46 -10.09
N ALA A 125 -0.98 -4.54 -9.98
CA ALA A 125 -0.55 -3.71 -11.12
C ALA A 125 0.00 -4.56 -12.27
N VAL A 126 0.80 -5.59 -11.97
CA VAL A 126 1.30 -6.55 -12.98
C VAL A 126 0.14 -7.26 -13.67
N TYR A 127 -0.83 -7.78 -12.91
CA TYR A 127 -1.99 -8.44 -13.50
C TYR A 127 -2.77 -7.49 -14.40
N THR A 128 -3.13 -6.30 -13.91
CA THR A 128 -3.90 -5.33 -14.72
C THR A 128 -3.13 -4.78 -15.92
N GLY A 129 -1.80 -4.83 -15.89
CA GLY A 129 -0.96 -4.39 -17.01
C GLY A 129 -0.79 -5.45 -18.11
N LEU A 130 -0.93 -6.73 -17.78
CA LEU A 130 -0.67 -7.85 -18.69
C LEU A 130 -1.92 -8.67 -19.05
N LEU A 131 -2.98 -8.58 -18.25
CA LEU A 131 -4.18 -9.40 -18.35
C LEU A 131 -5.43 -8.55 -18.60
N LEU A 132 -6.39 -9.15 -19.28
CA LEU A 132 -7.77 -8.71 -19.33
C LEU A 132 -8.56 -9.31 -18.15
N LEU A 133 -9.69 -8.70 -17.81
CA LEU A 133 -10.58 -9.24 -16.79
C LEU A 133 -11.06 -10.65 -17.18
N GLY A 134 -11.06 -11.55 -16.21
CA GLY A 134 -11.40 -12.96 -16.41
C GLY A 134 -10.30 -13.83 -17.02
N ASP A 135 -9.15 -13.26 -17.39
CA ASP A 135 -7.99 -14.06 -17.80
C ASP A 135 -7.53 -15.00 -16.69
N LEU A 136 -6.90 -16.10 -17.09
CA LEU A 136 -6.54 -17.21 -16.23
C LEU A 136 -5.17 -17.00 -15.59
N ILE A 137 -5.10 -17.10 -14.26
CA ILE A 137 -3.84 -17.06 -13.49
C ILE A 137 -3.70 -18.32 -12.64
N MET A 138 -2.46 -18.72 -12.39
CA MET A 138 -2.16 -19.89 -11.55
C MET A 138 -1.12 -19.54 -10.50
N GLY A 139 -1.37 -19.89 -9.24
CA GLY A 139 -0.48 -19.59 -8.12
C GLY A 139 -0.50 -20.68 -7.04
N LEU A 140 0.47 -20.65 -6.12
CA LEU A 140 0.49 -21.59 -5.00
C LEU A 140 -0.72 -21.35 -4.08
N ASP A 141 -1.41 -22.41 -3.70
CA ASP A 141 -2.55 -22.38 -2.78
C ASP A 141 -2.15 -21.81 -1.40
N THR A 142 -3.01 -21.01 -0.78
CA THR A 142 -2.67 -20.30 0.48
C THR A 142 -2.34 -21.27 1.62
N PRO A 143 -3.11 -22.35 1.88
CA PRO A 143 -2.73 -23.37 2.86
C PRO A 143 -1.45 -24.16 2.50
N SER A 144 -1.04 -24.14 1.23
CA SER A 144 0.23 -24.71 0.78
C SER A 144 1.42 -23.74 0.91
N GLY A 145 1.17 -22.51 1.35
CA GLY A 145 2.19 -21.48 1.59
C GLY A 145 2.15 -20.31 0.62
N GLY A 146 1.15 -20.23 -0.27
CA GLY A 146 0.97 -19.10 -1.19
C GLY A 146 0.57 -17.79 -0.52
N ASN A 147 0.72 -16.69 -1.26
CA ASN A 147 0.29 -15.36 -0.82
C ASN A 147 -1.17 -15.08 -1.24
N THR A 148 -1.92 -14.35 -0.43
CA THR A 148 -3.32 -14.00 -0.72
C THR A 148 -3.50 -13.16 -1.99
N SER A 149 -2.47 -12.44 -2.42
CA SER A 149 -2.48 -11.69 -3.68
C SER A 149 -2.25 -12.56 -4.93
N HIS A 150 -1.89 -13.83 -4.78
CA HIS A 150 -1.75 -14.77 -5.90
C HIS A 150 -3.11 -15.38 -6.24
N SER A 151 -3.81 -15.86 -5.22
CA SER A 151 -5.26 -16.07 -5.19
C SER A 151 -5.66 -16.55 -3.80
N TYR A 152 -6.91 -16.27 -3.40
CA TYR A 152 -7.48 -16.87 -2.19
C TYR A 152 -9.00 -17.03 -2.29
N TYR A 153 -9.47 -18.20 -1.88
CA TYR A 153 -10.88 -18.55 -1.73
C TYR A 153 -11.13 -19.15 -0.35
N LEU A 154 -12.34 -18.97 0.14
CA LEU A 154 -12.82 -19.71 1.30
C LEU A 154 -13.25 -21.12 0.88
N PRO A 155 -13.33 -22.08 1.84
CA PRO A 155 -13.76 -23.46 1.56
C PRO A 155 -15.16 -23.56 0.91
N ASN A 156 -16.01 -22.54 1.08
CA ASN A 156 -17.33 -22.44 0.47
C ASN A 156 -17.32 -21.83 -0.95
N GLY A 157 -16.14 -21.66 -1.56
CA GLY A 157 -15.97 -21.11 -2.91
C GLY A 157 -16.01 -19.58 -2.99
N ARG A 158 -16.20 -18.86 -1.88
CA ARG A 158 -16.23 -17.39 -1.91
C ARG A 158 -14.84 -16.81 -2.24
N LYS A 159 -14.76 -16.04 -3.33
CA LYS A 159 -13.60 -15.23 -3.73
C LYS A 159 -13.29 -14.17 -2.65
N VAL A 160 -12.04 -14.11 -2.18
CA VAL A 160 -11.61 -13.16 -1.12
C VAL A 160 -10.61 -12.14 -1.63
N SER A 161 -9.61 -12.57 -2.40
CA SER A 161 -8.58 -11.68 -2.92
C SER A 161 -9.06 -10.87 -4.12
N GLY A 162 -8.54 -9.65 -4.31
CA GLY A 162 -8.79 -8.89 -5.54
C GLY A 162 -8.41 -9.70 -6.79
N ALA A 163 -7.27 -10.40 -6.76
CA ALA A 163 -6.84 -11.26 -7.86
C ALA A 163 -7.91 -12.31 -8.22
N SER A 164 -8.48 -13.01 -7.25
CA SER A 164 -9.53 -14.02 -7.51
C SER A 164 -10.88 -13.43 -7.90
N ILE A 165 -11.16 -12.17 -7.58
CA ILE A 165 -12.38 -11.46 -8.01
C ILE A 165 -12.28 -11.05 -9.47
N PHE A 166 -11.16 -10.46 -9.89
CA PHE A 166 -10.99 -9.87 -11.22
C PHE A 166 -10.46 -10.84 -12.28
N PHE A 167 -9.76 -11.90 -11.85
CA PHE A 167 -9.15 -12.91 -12.70
C PHE A 167 -9.64 -14.30 -12.30
N GLU A 168 -9.76 -15.18 -13.29
CA GLU A 168 -10.06 -16.58 -13.02
C GLU A 168 -8.78 -17.29 -12.62
N ASN A 169 -8.86 -18.18 -11.64
CA ASN A 169 -7.64 -18.82 -11.14
C ASN A 169 -7.85 -20.25 -10.66
N LEU A 170 -6.78 -21.02 -10.84
CA LEU A 170 -6.61 -22.37 -10.33
C LEU A 170 -5.31 -22.39 -9.52
N SER A 171 -5.32 -23.01 -8.35
CA SER A 171 -4.10 -23.10 -7.54
C SER A 171 -3.38 -24.43 -7.76
N TYR A 172 -2.05 -24.40 -7.81
CA TYR A 172 -1.22 -25.59 -7.59
C TYR A 172 -0.88 -25.73 -6.10
N LYS A 173 -0.44 -26.93 -5.71
CA LYS A 173 -0.31 -27.30 -4.29
C LYS A 173 1.00 -28.01 -4.03
N VAL A 174 1.34 -28.11 -2.75
CA VAL A 174 2.36 -29.05 -2.29
C VAL A 174 1.79 -30.47 -2.24
N ASN A 175 2.67 -31.45 -2.44
CA ASN A 175 2.41 -32.83 -2.14
C ASN A 175 2.23 -33.00 -0.62
N PRO A 176 1.12 -33.61 -0.15
CA PRO A 176 0.82 -33.65 1.28
C PRO A 176 1.78 -34.55 2.08
N GLN A 177 2.44 -35.52 1.43
CA GLN A 177 3.42 -36.41 2.06
C GLN A 177 4.81 -35.79 2.09
N SER A 178 5.34 -35.37 0.93
CA SER A 178 6.71 -34.83 0.85
C SER A 178 6.82 -33.38 1.32
N ARG A 179 5.71 -32.64 1.31
CA ARG A 179 5.62 -31.19 1.59
C ARG A 179 6.35 -30.29 0.59
N TYR A 180 6.82 -30.85 -0.54
CA TYR A 180 7.34 -30.07 -1.66
C TYR A 180 6.24 -29.74 -2.65
N ILE A 181 6.42 -28.70 -3.46
CA ILE A 181 5.56 -28.44 -4.63
C ILE A 181 5.49 -29.70 -5.50
N ASP A 182 4.26 -30.09 -5.87
CA ASP A 182 4.02 -31.21 -6.77
C ASP A 182 4.12 -30.70 -8.20
N TYR A 183 5.36 -30.65 -8.73
CA TYR A 183 5.65 -30.04 -10.04
C TYR A 183 5.01 -30.80 -11.20
N ASP A 184 4.85 -32.11 -11.09
CA ASP A 184 4.22 -32.92 -12.14
C ASP A 184 2.72 -32.59 -12.22
N LYS A 185 2.03 -32.50 -11.07
CA LYS A 185 0.63 -32.02 -11.04
C LYS A 185 0.48 -30.55 -11.39
N LEU A 186 1.49 -29.73 -11.09
CA LEU A 186 1.52 -28.33 -11.52
C LEU A 186 1.51 -28.27 -13.05
N GLU A 187 2.39 -29.03 -13.70
CA GLU A 187 2.48 -29.11 -15.16
C GLU A 187 1.19 -29.64 -15.79
N GLU A 188 0.68 -30.77 -15.29
CA GLU A 188 -0.62 -31.34 -15.71
C GLU A 188 -1.74 -30.30 -15.67
N ARG A 189 -1.88 -29.59 -14.54
CA ARG A 189 -2.89 -28.55 -14.36
C ARG A 189 -2.65 -27.33 -15.24
N ALA A 190 -1.40 -26.92 -15.43
CA ALA A 190 -1.06 -25.78 -16.28
C ALA A 190 -1.42 -26.08 -17.74
N VAL A 191 -1.16 -27.31 -18.20
CA VAL A 191 -1.51 -27.76 -19.54
C VAL A 191 -3.02 -27.79 -19.73
N ASP A 192 -3.80 -28.26 -18.75
CA ASP A 192 -5.27 -28.26 -18.89
C ASP A 192 -5.88 -26.85 -18.77
N PHE A 193 -5.41 -26.08 -17.79
CA PHE A 193 -5.98 -24.78 -17.42
C PHE A 193 -5.50 -23.64 -18.31
N HIS A 194 -4.36 -23.78 -19.00
CA HIS A 194 -3.78 -22.77 -19.88
C HIS A 194 -3.70 -21.36 -19.25
N PRO A 195 -3.04 -21.19 -18.08
CA PRO A 195 -2.94 -19.88 -17.44
C PRO A 195 -2.11 -18.91 -18.30
N LYS A 196 -2.54 -17.66 -18.39
CA LYS A 196 -1.76 -16.59 -19.00
C LYS A 196 -0.58 -16.15 -18.12
N ILE A 197 -0.73 -16.26 -16.80
CA ILE A 197 0.36 -16.03 -15.84
C ILE A 197 0.43 -17.20 -14.87
N LEU A 198 1.62 -17.80 -14.79
CA LEU A 198 2.00 -18.75 -13.76
C LEU A 198 2.88 -18.05 -12.71
N ILE A 199 2.40 -18.00 -11.48
CA ILE A 199 3.03 -17.29 -10.37
C ILE A 199 3.78 -18.30 -9.51
N TYR A 200 5.10 -18.11 -9.36
CA TYR A 200 5.90 -18.73 -8.32
C TYR A 200 6.15 -17.72 -7.18
N GLY A 201 6.47 -18.24 -5.99
CA GLY A 201 6.60 -17.43 -4.77
C GLY A 201 5.46 -17.66 -3.78
N GLY A 202 5.76 -17.49 -2.50
CA GLY A 202 4.84 -17.76 -1.39
C GLY A 202 5.26 -17.07 -0.11
N SER A 203 4.35 -17.04 0.86
CA SER A 203 4.56 -16.42 2.17
C SER A 203 5.14 -17.38 3.21
N SER A 204 4.83 -18.68 3.11
CA SER A 204 5.18 -19.66 4.15
C SER A 204 5.61 -21.02 3.59
N TYR A 205 6.22 -21.02 2.39
CA TYR A 205 6.86 -22.19 1.82
C TYR A 205 8.36 -22.22 2.20
N PRO A 206 8.84 -23.22 2.98
CA PRO A 206 10.16 -23.18 3.61
C PRO A 206 11.26 -23.82 2.75
N ARG A 207 11.10 -23.84 1.43
CA ARG A 207 12.02 -24.49 0.48
C ARG A 207 12.30 -23.57 -0.69
N GLU A 208 13.43 -23.81 -1.34
CA GLU A 208 13.76 -23.16 -2.60
C GLU A 208 12.81 -23.58 -3.72
N TRP A 209 12.71 -22.71 -4.71
CA TRP A 209 11.88 -22.89 -5.89
C TRP A 209 12.72 -23.43 -7.05
N ASP A 210 12.21 -24.44 -7.75
CA ASP A 210 12.84 -24.93 -8.98
C ASP A 210 12.38 -24.06 -10.16
N TYR A 211 13.04 -22.91 -10.33
CA TYR A 211 12.69 -21.96 -11.38
C TYR A 211 12.85 -22.53 -12.80
N ALA A 212 13.70 -23.54 -12.99
CA ALA A 212 13.87 -24.19 -14.28
C ALA A 212 12.65 -25.04 -14.61
N ARG A 213 12.05 -25.72 -13.63
CA ARG A 213 10.81 -26.48 -13.81
C ARG A 213 9.59 -25.61 -14.07
N PHE A 214 9.62 -24.33 -13.68
CA PHE A 214 8.54 -23.36 -13.95
C PHE A 214 8.59 -22.74 -15.35
N ARG A 215 9.71 -22.84 -16.07
CA ARG A 215 9.98 -22.11 -17.31
C ARG A 215 10.02 -23.02 -18.53
#